data_AF-A0A2E3AC09-F1
#
_entry.id   AF-A0A2E3AC09-F1
#
_cell.length_a   1.000
_cell.length_b   1.000
_cell.length_c   1.000
_cell.angle_alpha   90.00
_cell.angle_beta   90.00
_cell.angle_gamma   90.00
#
_symmetry.space_group_name_H-M   'P 1'
#
loop_
_entity.id
_entity.type
_entity.pdbx_description
1 polymer ?
#
loop_
_entity_poly.entity_id
_entity_poly.type
_entity_poly.pdbx_seq_one_letter_code
_entity_poly.pdbx_strand_id
1 'polypeptide(L)' 'MKLENKKLSVVLRKNTRLNLERLLQRDEIVEVIADASSYPNIKKQWKKTCDNYKVFFFDTQIKGSYLFTSKSRNETF' A
#
# COMPACT_ATOMS: atom_id res chain seq x y z
N MET A 1 23.96 -3.14 -14.37
CA MET A 1 22.69 -3.89 -14.42
C MET A 1 21.60 -2.93 -13.96
N LYS A 2 20.82 -2.35 -14.87
CA LYS A 2 19.68 -1.49 -14.49
C LYS A 2 18.61 -2.43 -13.95
N LEU A 3 18.29 -2.36 -12.65
CA LEU A 3 17.08 -2.97 -12.14
C LEU A 3 15.92 -2.23 -12.81
N GLU A 4 15.23 -2.90 -13.72
CA GLU A 4 13.99 -2.41 -14.31
C GLU A 4 13.01 -2.02 -13.19
N ASN A 5 12.31 -0.90 -13.38
CA ASN A 5 11.39 -0.23 -12.45
C ASN A 5 10.60 -1.21 -11.55
N LYS A 6 11.14 -1.54 -10.38
CA LYS A 6 10.50 -2.46 -9.44
C LYS A 6 9.49 -1.69 -8.60
N LYS A 7 8.25 -1.67 -9.05
CA LYS A 7 7.12 -1.17 -8.26
C LYS A 7 6.95 -2.00 -7.00
N LEU A 8 7.01 -1.37 -5.82
CA LEU A 8 6.84 -2.03 -4.54
C LEU A 8 5.41 -1.82 -4.01
N SER A 9 4.73 -2.91 -3.69
CA SER A 9 3.46 -2.90 -2.95
C SER A 9 3.69 -3.42 -1.54
N VAL A 10 3.03 -2.80 -0.55
CA VAL A 10 3.14 -3.17 0.86
C VAL A 10 1.77 -3.60 1.40
N VAL A 11 1.72 -4.74 2.07
CA VAL A 11 0.52 -5.22 2.75
C VAL A 11 0.63 -4.95 4.25
N LEU A 12 -0.30 -4.17 4.79
CA LEU A 12 -0.41 -3.87 6.20
C LEU A 12 -1.57 -4.68 6.81
N ARG A 13 -1.30 -5.34 7.94
CA ARG A 13 -2.27 -6.20 8.64
C ARG A 13 -2.32 -5.84 10.12
N LYS A 14 -3.45 -6.10 10.78
CA LYS A 14 -3.64 -5.90 12.22
C LYS A 14 -3.27 -4.45 12.65
N ASN A 15 -2.78 -4.27 13.88
CA ASN A 15 -2.21 -3.02 14.37
C ASN A 15 -0.68 -3.04 14.21
N THR A 16 -0.20 -2.73 13.00
CA THR A 16 1.24 -2.61 12.76
C THR A 16 1.71 -1.24 13.26
N ARG A 17 2.62 -1.22 14.26
CA ARG A 17 3.29 0.02 14.76
C ARG A 17 4.37 0.52 13.78
N LEU A 18 4.03 0.64 12.50
CA LEU A 18 4.91 1.13 11.44
C LEU A 18 4.75 2.64 11.29
N ASN A 19 5.86 3.35 11.16
CA ASN A 19 5.84 4.71 10.64
C ASN A 19 5.75 4.65 9.11
N LEU A 20 4.53 4.75 8.58
CA LEU A 20 4.28 4.62 7.15
C LEU A 20 4.94 5.76 6.35
N GLU A 21 4.97 6.98 6.86
CA GLU A 21 5.63 8.11 6.20
C GLU A 21 7.10 7.84 5.91
N ARG A 22 7.84 7.35 6.90
CA ARG A 22 9.26 6.98 6.71
C ARG A 22 9.45 5.89 5.68
N LEU A 23 8.53 4.93 5.61
CA LEU A 23 8.58 3.87 4.61
C LEU A 23 8.38 4.44 3.20
N LEU A 24 7.35 5.29 3.02
CA LEU A 24 7.04 5.91 1.73
C LEU A 24 8.12 6.91 1.26
N GLN A 25 8.89 7.50 2.18
CA GLN A 25 10.01 8.39 1.85
C GLN A 25 11.28 7.62 1.44
N ARG A 26 11.49 6.44 2.04
CA ARG A 26 12.72 5.65 1.84
C ARG A 26 12.62 4.77 0.60
N ASP A 27 11.46 4.16 0.40
CA ASP A 27 11.23 3.14 -0.61
C ASP A 27 10.17 3.63 -1.59
N GLU A 28 10.34 3.33 -2.88
CA GLU A 28 9.37 3.69 -3.93
C GLU A 28 8.14 2.75 -3.87
N ILE A 29 7.31 2.96 -2.85
CA ILE A 29 6.06 2.24 -2.65
C ILE A 29 4.98 2.89 -3.52
N VAL A 30 4.46 2.13 -4.48
CA VAL A 30 3.39 2.60 -5.36
C VAL A 30 1.99 2.31 -4.82
N GLU A 31 1.90 1.35 -3.89
CA GLU A 31 0.63 0.86 -3.37
C GLU A 31 0.75 0.33 -1.93
N VAL A 32 -0.26 0.65 -1.13
CA VAL A 32 -0.47 0.11 0.21
C VAL A 32 -1.81 -0.62 0.26
N ILE A 33 -1.77 -1.87 0.68
CA ILE A 33 -2.94 -2.75 0.82
C ILE A 33 -3.21 -2.94 2.31
N ALA A 34 -4.34 -2.44 2.80
CA ALA A 34 -4.83 -2.70 4.14
C ALA A 34 -5.71 -3.96 4.15
N ASP A 35 -5.25 -4.98 4.87
CA ASP A 35 -6.01 -6.21 5.09
C ASP A 35 -7.20 -5.97 6.03
N ALA A 36 -8.23 -6.81 5.87
CA ALA A 36 -9.49 -6.71 6.60
C ALA A 36 -9.33 -6.87 8.12
N SER A 37 -8.25 -7.50 8.59
CA SER A 37 -7.95 -7.64 10.03
C SER A 37 -7.48 -6.34 10.72
N SER A 38 -7.38 -5.22 10.00
CA SER A 38 -6.85 -3.95 10.50
C SER A 38 -7.94 -3.07 11.13
N TYR A 39 -7.61 -2.37 12.21
CA TYR A 39 -8.55 -1.50 12.92
C TYR A 39 -8.94 -0.25 12.09
N PRO A 40 -10.22 0.19 12.11
CA PRO A 40 -10.69 1.32 11.29
C PRO A 40 -9.90 2.62 11.49
N ASN A 41 -9.52 2.95 12.72
CA ASN A 41 -8.76 4.18 13.02
C ASN A 41 -7.37 4.15 12.39
N ILE A 42 -6.72 2.99 12.39
CA ILE A 42 -5.40 2.80 11.79
C ILE A 42 -5.51 2.89 10.27
N LYS A 43 -6.52 2.26 9.66
CA LYS A 43 -6.77 2.36 8.22
C LYS A 43 -7.01 3.81 7.78
N LYS A 44 -7.73 4.61 8.57
CA LYS A 44 -7.90 6.05 8.30
C LYS A 44 -6.57 6.80 8.31
N GLN A 45 -5.70 6.52 9.27
CA GLN A 45 -4.38 7.14 9.34
C GLN A 45 -3.49 6.73 8.16
N TRP A 46 -3.47 5.45 7.81
CA TRP A 46 -2.73 4.96 6.65
C TRP A 46 -3.24 5.56 5.34
N LYS A 47 -4.57 5.60 5.15
CA LYS A 47 -5.17 6.25 3.98
C LYS A 47 -4.77 7.71 3.89
N LYS A 48 -4.89 8.47 4.99
CA LYS A 48 -4.48 9.89 5.03
C LYS A 48 -3.01 10.06 4.65
N THR A 49 -2.16 9.16 5.15
CA THR A 49 -0.73 9.15 4.80
C THR A 49 -0.54 8.87 3.31
N CYS A 50 -1.19 7.84 2.76
CA CYS A 50 -1.09 7.52 1.34
C CYS A 50 -1.60 8.66 0.44
N ASP A 51 -2.72 9.31 0.82
CA ASP A 51 -3.27 10.46 0.10
C ASP A 51 -2.25 11.62 0.03
N ASN A 52 -1.54 11.90 1.14
CA ASN A 52 -0.51 12.95 1.20
C ASN A 52 0.69 12.66 0.27
N TYR A 53 1.08 11.39 0.15
CA TYR A 53 2.22 10.96 -0.66
C TYR A 53 1.82 10.51 -2.08
N LYS A 54 0.54 10.64 -2.44
CA LYS A 54 -0.04 10.19 -3.73
C LYS A 54 0.20 8.70 -4.01
N VAL A 55 0.14 7.88 -2.96
CA VAL A 55 0.30 6.41 -3.03
C VAL A 55 -1.08 5.76 -3.09
N PHE A 56 -1.25 4.74 -3.93
CA PHE A 56 -2.54 4.06 -4.05
C PHE A 56 -2.87 3.29 -2.76
N PHE A 57 -4.13 3.39 -2.30
CA PHE A 57 -4.60 2.71 -1.10
C PHE A 57 -5.75 1.74 -1.42
N PHE A 58 -5.55 0.47 -1.07
CA PHE A 58 -6.54 -0.58 -1.23
C PHE A 58 -6.97 -1.11 0.14
N ASP A 59 -8.26 -1.07 0.46
CA ASP A 59 -8.81 -1.64 1.69
C ASP A 59 -9.64 -2.88 1.34
N THR A 60 -9.18 -4.06 1.75
CA THR A 60 -9.86 -5.31 1.39
C THR A 60 -11.21 -5.47 2.09
N GLN A 61 -11.48 -4.73 3.17
CA GLN A 61 -12.78 -4.75 3.83
C GLN A 61 -13.85 -3.98 3.03
N ILE A 62 -13.44 -3.00 2.23
CA ILE A 62 -14.34 -2.15 1.43
C ILE A 62 -14.40 -2.67 -0.01
N LYS A 63 -13.24 -2.95 -0.60
CA LYS A 63 -13.09 -3.31 -2.02
C LYS A 63 -13.12 -4.83 -2.26
N GLY A 64 -13.20 -5.64 -1.20
CA GLY A 64 -13.14 -7.09 -1.28
C GLY A 64 -11.72 -7.64 -1.44
N SER A 65 -11.61 -8.86 -1.95
CA SER A 65 -10.31 -9.54 -2.12
C SER A 65 -9.37 -8.78 -3.05
N TYR A 66 -8.11 -8.65 -2.64
CA TYR A 66 -7.05 -8.10 -3.50
C TYR A 66 -6.48 -9.19 -4.41
N LEU A 67 -6.49 -8.96 -5.73
CA LEU A 67 -6.01 -9.93 -6.72
C LEU A 67 -4.59 -9.57 -7.20
N PHE A 68 -3.61 -10.40 -6.82
CA PHE A 68 -2.25 -10.29 -7.36
C PHE A 68 -2.19 -10.96 -8.74
N THR A 69 -2.01 -10.17 -9.80
CA THR A 69 -1.87 -10.69 -11.17
C THR A 69 -0.51 -10.31 -11.76
N SER A 70 -0.10 -10.97 -12.85
CA SER A 70 1.05 -10.55 -13.64
C SER A 70 0.88 -9.14 -14.26
N LYS A 71 -0.37 -8.67 -14.39
CA LYS A 71 -0.70 -7.32 -14.88
C LYS A 71 -0.41 -6.23 -13.84
N SER A 72 -0.65 -6.50 -12.55
CA SER A 72 -0.40 -5.52 -11.48
C SER A 72 1.09 -5.20 -11.26
N ARG A 73 2.00 -5.98 -11.83
CA ARG A 73 3.44 -5.70 -11.81
C ARG A 73 3.88 -4.65 -12.85
N ASN A 74 3.08 -4.44 -13.91
CA ASN A 74 3.52 -3.74 -15.13
C ASN A 74 2.59 -2.61 -15.60
N GLU A 75 1.43 -2.36 -14.97
CA GLU A 75 0.56 -1.25 -15.40
C GLU A 75 1.03 0.09 -14.78
N THR A 76 1.46 0.99 -15.65
CA THR A 76 1.77 2.40 -15.39
C THR A 76 0.45 3.16 -15.27
N PHE A 77 0.13 3.64 -14.06
CA PHE A 77 -0.86 4.69 -13.85
C PHE A 77 -0.23 6.04 -14.16
#